data_AF-A0A3S0L3G7-F1
#
_entry.id   AF-A0A3S0L3G7-F1
#
_cell.length_a   1.000
_cell.length_b   1.000
_cell.length_c   1.000
_cell.angle_alpha   90.00
_cell.angle_beta   90.00
_cell.angle_gamma   90.00
#
_symmetry.space_group_name_H-M   'P 1'
#
loop_
_entity.id
_entity.type
_entity.pdbx_description
1 polymer ?
#
loop_
_entity_poly.entity_id
_entity_poly.type
_entity_poly.pdbx_seq_one_letter_code
_entity_poly.pdbx_strand_id
1 'polypeptide(L)'
;MSKVIDLPEGLYQRLASHADGFETPSSVIEKILDAYEGKEAKENNDNEVVISSKLDINFYLGSEKEFKEKFLVAKRAFVKLTFSNGSTEIKDWVSPNFIESSSVSGNLRSGYLRGWKKKGIVKAEVALSKSEFNT
;
A
#
# COMPACT_ATOMS: atom_id res chain seq x y z
N MET A 1 24.77 31.96 7.31
CA MET A 1 25.25 31.90 8.71
C MET A 1 24.52 30.77 9.40
N SER A 2 25.23 29.77 9.93
CA SER A 2 24.61 28.70 10.74
C SER A 2 24.17 29.26 12.09
N LYS A 3 22.92 29.00 12.49
CA LYS A 3 22.41 29.28 13.83
C LYS A 3 22.47 27.98 14.63
N VAL A 4 23.07 28.02 15.82
CA VAL A 4 23.17 26.87 16.72
C VAL A 4 22.11 27.01 17.79
N ILE A 5 21.37 25.94 18.04
CA ILE A 5 20.36 25.84 19.11
C ILE A 5 20.82 24.69 20.01
N ASP A 6 21.06 24.99 21.28
CA ASP A 6 21.38 23.96 22.27
C ASP A 6 20.08 23.34 22.79
N LEU A 7 19.98 22.01 22.67
CA LEU A 7 18.83 21.23 23.10
C LEU A 7 19.23 20.28 24.22
N PRO A 8 18.41 20.11 25.27
CA PRO A 8 18.60 19.03 26.22
C PRO A 8 18.55 17.67 25.52
N GLU A 9 19.45 16.74 25.89
CA GLU A 9 19.58 15.42 25.25
C GLU A 9 18.24 14.67 25.13
N GLY A 10 17.43 14.67 26.20
CA GLY A 10 16.13 14.01 26.17
C GLY A 10 15.14 14.60 25.18
N LEU A 11 15.23 15.90 24.88
CA LEU A 11 14.41 16.55 23.86
C LEU A 11 14.90 16.19 22.45
N TYR A 12 16.21 16.16 22.26
CA TYR A 12 16.82 15.73 21.00
C TYR A 12 16.46 14.27 20.66
N GLN A 13 16.55 13.35 21.62
CA GLN A 13 16.19 11.94 21.43
C GLN A 13 14.71 11.76 21.08
N ARG A 14 13.81 12.52 21.72
CA ARG A 14 12.38 12.50 21.39
C ARG A 14 12.15 12.99 19.95
N LEU A 15 12.80 14.08 19.54
CA LEU A 15 12.73 14.57 18.17
C LEU A 15 13.24 13.52 17.17
N ALA A 16 14.38 12.89 17.46
CA ALA A 16 14.96 11.85 16.63
C ALA A 16 14.07 10.60 16.50
N SER A 17 13.31 10.26 17.55
CA SER A 17 12.36 9.13 17.51
C SER A 17 11.19 9.33 16.55
N HIS A 18 10.92 10.57 16.15
CA HIS A 18 9.89 10.91 15.17
C HIS A 18 10.41 10.96 13.73
N ALA A 19 11.73 10.83 13.53
CA ALA A 19 12.31 10.73 12.19
C ALA A 19 12.08 9.31 11.65
N ASP A 20 11.34 9.19 10.55
CA ASP A 20 11.16 7.92 9.83
C ASP A 20 12.26 7.79 8.76
N GLY A 21 13.32 7.03 9.06
CA GLY A 21 14.36 6.69 8.08
C GLY A 21 15.40 7.80 7.82
N PHE A 22 15.51 8.26 6.56
CA PHE A 22 16.54 9.20 6.07
C PHE A 22 16.22 10.68 6.34
N GLU A 23 15.19 10.98 7.14
CA GLU A 23 14.86 12.35 7.53
C GLU A 23 16.02 12.95 8.36
N THR A 24 16.32 14.22 8.11
CA THR A 24 17.31 14.96 8.91
C THR A 24 16.61 15.62 10.10
N PRO A 25 17.32 15.93 11.20
CA PRO A 25 16.73 16.67 12.31
C PRO A 25 16.04 17.98 11.87
N SER A 26 16.56 18.64 10.83
CA SER A 26 15.97 19.84 10.24
C SER A 26 14.61 19.59 9.59
N SER A 27 14.43 18.49 8.85
CA SER A 27 13.16 18.17 8.18
C SER A 27 12.07 17.80 9.20
N VAL A 28 12.43 17.20 10.33
CA VAL A 28 11.50 16.93 11.43
C VAL A 28 11.03 18.24 12.07
N ILE A 29 11.95 19.19 12.30
CA ILE A 29 11.61 20.51 12.86
C ILE A 29 10.67 21.27 11.92
N GLU A 30 10.95 21.25 10.62
CA GLU A 30 10.14 21.92 9.59
C GLU A 30 8.71 21.35 9.56
N LYS A 31 8.55 20.02 9.58
CA LYS A 31 7.24 19.35 9.65
C LYS A 31 6.44 19.70 10.89
N ILE A 32 7.11 19.86 12.04
CA ILE A 32 6.46 20.28 13.30
C ILE A 32 6.00 21.74 13.20
N LEU A 33 6.82 22.62 12.60
CA LEU A 33 6.47 24.03 12.40
C LEU A 33 5.28 24.16 11.44
N ASP A 34 5.29 23.45 10.32
CA ASP A 34 4.19 23.48 9.34
C ASP A 34 2.87 22.98 9.95
N ALA A 35 2.93 21.92 10.77
CA ALA A 35 1.77 21.42 11.49
C ALA A 35 1.22 22.42 12.52
N TYR A 36 2.10 23.14 13.23
CA TYR A 36 1.69 24.17 14.19
C TYR A 36 1.15 25.43 13.52
N GLU A 37 1.73 25.83 12.38
CA GLU A 37 1.32 26.99 11.60
C GLU A 37 0.07 26.73 10.75
N GLY A 38 -0.50 25.52 10.80
CA GLY A 38 -1.70 25.15 10.04
C GLY A 38 -1.46 25.09 8.53
N LYS A 39 -0.20 24.94 8.11
CA LYS A 39 0.17 24.70 6.72
C LYS A 39 -0.06 23.23 6.45
N GLU A 40 -1.26 22.88 5.98
CA GLU A 40 -1.47 21.55 5.40
C GLU A 40 -0.42 21.31 4.31
N ALA A 41 0.21 20.13 4.36
CA ALA A 41 1.33 19.77 3.50
C ALA A 41 0.97 20.03 2.04
N LYS A 42 1.63 21.02 1.43
CA LYS A 42 1.71 21.09 -0.03
C LYS A 42 2.52 19.89 -0.46
N GLU A 43 1.86 18.92 -1.09
CA GLU A 43 2.46 17.79 -1.79
C GLU A 43 3.51 18.32 -2.78
N ASN A 44 4.77 18.37 -2.34
CA ASN A 44 5.90 18.63 -3.21
C ASN A 44 6.52 17.27 -3.53
N ASN A 45 6.20 16.80 -4.72
CA ASN A 45 6.87 15.70 -5.41
C ASN A 45 8.39 15.86 -5.34
N ASP A 46 9.07 14.91 -4.70
CA ASP A 46 10.31 14.32 -5.22
C ASP A 46 10.55 12.98 -4.53
N ASN A 47 10.34 11.89 -5.28
CA ASN A 47 10.64 10.49 -4.92
C ASN A 47 9.87 9.89 -3.73
N GLU A 48 8.64 10.32 -3.49
CA GLU A 48 7.74 9.62 -2.57
C GLU A 48 7.22 8.33 -3.22
N VAL A 49 7.60 7.20 -2.62
CA VAL A 49 6.84 5.96 -2.63
C VAL A 49 5.38 6.35 -2.41
N VAL A 50 4.55 6.30 -3.46
CA VAL A 50 3.13 6.64 -3.39
C VAL A 50 2.52 5.76 -2.31
N ILE A 51 2.35 6.32 -1.11
CA ILE A 51 1.59 5.70 -0.05
C ILE A 51 0.14 5.91 -0.47
N SER A 52 -0.30 5.10 -1.43
CA SER A 52 -1.70 5.10 -1.85
C SER A 52 -2.52 4.87 -0.59
N SER A 53 -3.29 5.87 -0.17
CA SER A 53 -4.20 5.77 0.97
C SER A 53 -5.35 4.80 0.69
N LYS A 54 -5.48 4.38 -0.58
CA LYS A 54 -6.49 3.47 -1.08
C LYS A 54 -5.83 2.32 -1.85
N LEU A 55 -6.23 1.09 -1.54
CA LEU A 55 -5.86 -0.08 -2.32
C LEU A 55 -6.91 -0.30 -3.40
N ASP A 56 -6.52 -0.16 -4.67
CA ASP A 56 -7.42 -0.45 -5.78
C ASP A 56 -7.41 -1.95 -6.09
N ILE A 57 -8.59 -2.58 -6.02
CA ILE A 57 -8.79 -3.99 -6.34
C ILE A 57 -9.68 -4.06 -7.57
N ASN A 58 -9.11 -4.51 -8.69
CA ASN A 58 -9.81 -4.64 -9.96
C ASN A 58 -10.00 -6.11 -10.34
N PHE A 59 -11.17 -6.43 -10.87
CA PHE A 59 -11.47 -7.75 -11.41
C PHE A 59 -11.52 -7.64 -12.93
N TYR A 60 -10.76 -8.47 -13.64
CA TYR A 60 -10.79 -8.50 -15.11
C TYR A 60 -12.14 -8.98 -15.65
N LEU A 61 -12.80 -9.85 -14.88
CA LEU A 61 -14.14 -10.36 -15.17
C LEU A 61 -15.20 -9.50 -14.48
N GLY A 62 -15.39 -8.29 -15.02
CA GLY A 62 -16.47 -7.40 -14.63
C GLY A 62 -16.52 -7.12 -13.13
N SER A 63 -17.63 -7.50 -12.49
CA SER A 63 -17.85 -7.25 -11.06
C SER A 63 -17.27 -8.35 -10.15
N GLU A 64 -17.05 -8.03 -8.87
CA GLU A 64 -16.63 -9.02 -7.86
C GLU A 64 -17.58 -10.23 -7.79
N LYS A 65 -18.88 -10.01 -8.03
CA LYS A 65 -19.90 -11.06 -8.02
C LYS A 65 -19.69 -12.06 -9.17
N GLU A 66 -19.49 -11.58 -10.39
CA GLU A 66 -19.25 -12.43 -11.55
C GLU A 66 -17.93 -13.19 -11.43
N PHE A 67 -16.90 -12.53 -10.91
CA PHE A 67 -15.65 -13.20 -10.58
C PHE A 67 -15.86 -14.31 -9.54
N LYS A 68 -16.64 -14.04 -8.48
CA LYS A 68 -16.92 -15.01 -7.42
C LYS A 68 -17.60 -16.26 -7.96
N GLU A 69 -18.63 -16.12 -8.79
CA GLU A 69 -19.38 -17.24 -9.37
C GLU A 69 -18.45 -18.17 -10.17
N LYS A 70 -17.56 -17.60 -10.98
CA LYS A 70 -16.60 -18.38 -11.77
C LYS A 70 -15.47 -18.97 -10.93
N PHE A 71 -14.94 -18.21 -9.97
CA PHE A 71 -13.89 -18.68 -9.06
C PHE A 71 -14.38 -19.81 -8.16
N LEU A 72 -15.66 -19.81 -7.79
CA LEU A 72 -16.29 -20.88 -7.03
C LEU A 72 -16.23 -22.22 -7.76
N VAL A 73 -16.31 -22.23 -9.10
CA VAL A 73 -16.18 -23.44 -9.91
C VAL A 73 -14.72 -23.79 -10.15
N ALA A 74 -13.90 -22.82 -10.55
CA ALA A 74 -12.51 -23.04 -10.94
C ALA A 74 -11.58 -23.38 -9.76
N LYS A 75 -11.87 -22.83 -8.56
CA LYS A 75 -11.03 -22.88 -7.34
C LYS A 75 -9.59 -22.37 -7.53
N ARG A 76 -9.28 -21.78 -8.68
CA ARG A 76 -7.98 -21.24 -9.07
C ARG A 76 -8.17 -19.92 -9.80
N ALA A 77 -7.31 -18.97 -9.49
CA ALA A 77 -7.21 -17.65 -10.08
C ALA A 77 -5.77 -17.15 -9.97
N PHE A 78 -5.53 -15.94 -10.44
CA PHE A 78 -4.25 -15.25 -10.36
C PHE A 78 -4.47 -13.84 -9.82
N VAL A 79 -3.52 -13.38 -9.00
CA VAL A 79 -3.50 -12.04 -8.41
C VAL A 79 -2.24 -11.33 -8.85
N LYS A 80 -2.38 -10.27 -9.65
CA LYS A 80 -1.29 -9.38 -10.03
C LYS A 80 -1.25 -8.21 -9.05
N LEU A 81 -0.13 -8.06 -8.37
CA LEU A 81 0.15 -6.98 -7.42
C LEU A 81 1.04 -5.96 -8.12
N THR A 82 0.64 -4.70 -8.04
CA THR A 82 1.44 -3.57 -8.49
C THR A 82 1.93 -2.81 -7.28
N PHE A 83 3.24 -2.57 -7.24
CA PHE A 83 3.90 -1.91 -6.13
C PHE A 83 4.15 -0.43 -6.45
N SER A 84 4.31 0.37 -5.41
CA SER A 84 4.60 1.80 -5.48
C SER A 84 5.91 2.13 -6.22
N ASN A 85 6.85 1.17 -6.28
CA ASN A 85 8.07 1.30 -7.07
C ASN A 85 7.89 0.96 -8.58
N GLY A 86 6.66 0.73 -9.02
CA GLY A 86 6.32 0.37 -10.41
C GLY A 86 6.52 -1.11 -10.76
N SER A 87 7.09 -1.91 -9.87
CA SER A 87 7.23 -3.36 -10.09
C SER A 87 5.88 -4.07 -10.01
N THR A 88 5.78 -5.24 -10.65
CA THR A 88 4.59 -6.10 -10.60
C THR A 88 4.95 -7.54 -10.26
N GLU A 89 4.09 -8.20 -9.50
CA GLU A 89 4.24 -9.61 -9.11
C GLU A 89 2.92 -10.35 -9.36
N ILE A 90 2.96 -11.49 -10.05
CA ILE A 90 1.77 -12.33 -10.28
C ILE A 90 1.85 -13.55 -9.38
N LYS A 91 0.81 -13.78 -8.57
CA LYS A 91 0.67 -14.93 -7.68
C LYS A 91 -0.46 -15.84 -8.08
N ASP A 92 -0.21 -17.13 -7.96
CA ASP A 92 -1.25 -18.15 -8.06
C ASP A 92 -2.14 -18.12 -6.83
N TRP A 93 -3.45 -18.12 -7.06
CA TRP A 93 -4.46 -18.23 -6.01
C TRP A 93 -5.27 -19.49 -6.17
N VAL A 94 -4.98 -20.47 -5.30
CA VAL A 94 -5.72 -21.74 -5.22
C VAL A 94 -6.46 -21.76 -3.89
N SER A 95 -7.77 -21.99 -3.93
CA SER A 95 -8.61 -22.04 -2.73
C SER A 95 -9.64 -23.17 -2.85
N PRO A 96 -9.26 -24.43 -2.56
CA PRO A 96 -10.13 -25.59 -2.75
C PRO A 96 -11.36 -25.55 -1.84
N ASN A 97 -11.23 -24.93 -0.67
CA ASN A 97 -12.28 -24.79 0.34
C ASN A 97 -13.12 -23.50 0.16
N PHE A 98 -12.96 -22.76 -0.94
CA PHE A 98 -13.78 -21.59 -1.20
C PHE A 98 -15.23 -22.02 -1.43
N ILE A 99 -16.18 -21.46 -0.70
CA ILE A 99 -17.61 -21.83 -0.75
C ILE A 99 -18.49 -20.60 -1.03
N GLU A 100 -19.79 -20.82 -1.24
CA GLU A 100 -20.76 -19.75 -1.53
C GLU A 100 -20.73 -18.62 -0.49
N SER A 101 -20.56 -18.94 0.79
CA SER A 101 -20.47 -17.95 1.87
C SER A 101 -19.11 -17.24 1.97
N SER A 102 -18.10 -17.67 1.20
CA SER A 102 -16.78 -17.05 1.20
C SER A 102 -16.81 -15.67 0.54
N SER A 103 -15.99 -14.76 1.07
CA SER A 103 -15.79 -13.42 0.52
C SER A 103 -14.49 -13.37 -0.29
N VAL A 104 -14.57 -12.93 -1.55
CA VAL A 104 -13.40 -12.75 -2.42
C VAL A 104 -12.49 -11.67 -1.85
N SER A 105 -13.05 -10.47 -1.65
CA SER A 105 -12.38 -9.33 -1.01
C SER A 105 -11.81 -9.67 0.38
N GLY A 106 -12.55 -10.42 1.20
CA GLY A 106 -12.09 -10.90 2.51
C GLY A 106 -10.84 -11.79 2.42
N ASN A 107 -10.84 -12.78 1.52
CA ASN A 107 -9.68 -13.66 1.29
C ASN A 107 -8.47 -12.89 0.75
N LEU A 108 -8.70 -11.94 -0.16
CA LEU A 108 -7.63 -11.09 -0.68
C LEU A 108 -6.99 -10.26 0.44
N ARG A 109 -7.80 -9.63 1.30
CA ARG A 109 -7.34 -8.76 2.40
C ARG A 109 -6.68 -9.51 3.55
N SER A 110 -7.15 -10.72 3.87
CA SER A 110 -6.51 -11.56 4.89
C SER A 110 -5.29 -12.33 4.36
N GLY A 111 -5.18 -12.50 3.03
CA GLY A 111 -4.08 -13.17 2.34
C GLY A 111 -3.12 -12.20 1.63
N TYR A 112 -3.19 -12.15 0.30
CA TYR A 112 -2.24 -11.44 -0.57
C TYR A 112 -2.03 -9.96 -0.19
N LEU A 113 -3.13 -9.29 0.15
CA LEU A 113 -3.18 -7.87 0.49
C LEU A 113 -3.03 -7.62 1.99
N ARG A 114 -2.72 -8.65 2.79
CA ARG A 114 -2.44 -8.47 4.22
C ARG A 114 -1.23 -7.58 4.40
N GLY A 115 -1.41 -6.47 5.13
CA GLY A 115 -0.36 -5.48 5.35
C GLY A 115 0.10 -4.76 4.08
N TRP A 116 -0.77 -4.65 3.07
CA TRP A 116 -0.46 -4.08 1.76
C TRP A 116 0.28 -2.73 1.82
N LYS A 117 -0.10 -1.84 2.74
CA LYS A 117 0.54 -0.53 2.94
C LYS A 117 2.03 -0.67 3.29
N LYS A 118 2.36 -1.57 4.21
CA LYS A 118 3.76 -1.85 4.60
C LYS A 118 4.55 -2.56 3.49
N LYS A 119 3.85 -3.30 2.63
CA LYS A 119 4.45 -3.97 1.46
C LYS A 119 4.59 -3.04 0.25
N GLY A 120 4.07 -1.81 0.31
CA GLY A 120 4.06 -0.89 -0.83
C GLY A 120 3.15 -1.34 -1.98
N ILE A 121 2.14 -2.17 -1.74
CA ILE A 121 1.20 -2.58 -2.79
C ILE A 121 0.21 -1.44 -3.01
N VAL A 122 0.08 -0.94 -4.23
CA VAL A 122 -0.85 0.16 -4.57
C VAL A 122 -2.09 -0.32 -5.31
N LYS A 123 -1.97 -1.43 -6.06
CA LYS A 123 -3.07 -1.98 -6.86
C LYS A 123 -2.98 -3.50 -6.89
N ALA A 124 -4.15 -4.15 -6.92
CA ALA A 124 -4.31 -5.58 -7.10
C ALA A 124 -5.29 -5.85 -8.24
N GLU A 125 -4.89 -6.67 -9.21
CA GLU A 125 -5.73 -7.10 -10.32
C GLU A 125 -5.94 -8.61 -10.21
N VAL A 126 -7.19 -9.06 -10.37
CA VAL A 126 -7.55 -10.46 -10.19
C VAL A 126 -8.18 -11.00 -11.47
N ALA A 127 -7.72 -12.16 -11.90
CA ALA A 127 -8.09 -12.81 -13.16
C ALA A 127 -8.17 -14.34 -13.00
N LEU A 128 -8.94 -15.02 -13.83
CA LEU A 128 -9.02 -16.49 -13.81
C LEU A 128 -7.90 -17.12 -14.64
N SER A 129 -7.39 -16.41 -15.64
CA SER A 129 -6.25 -16.82 -16.45
C SER A 129 -5.14 -15.79 -16.38
N LYS A 130 -3.90 -16.27 -16.31
CA LYS A 130 -2.70 -15.41 -16.35
C LYS A 130 -2.59 -14.59 -17.63
N SER A 131 -3.15 -15.08 -18.74
CA SER A 131 -3.14 -14.39 -20.04
C SER A 131 -3.92 -13.08 -20.03
N GLU A 132 -4.91 -12.93 -19.12
CA GLU A 132 -5.73 -11.71 -19.04
C GLU A 132 -4.92 -10.48 -18.62
N PHE A 133 -3.77 -10.66 -17.94
CA PHE A 133 -2.90 -9.55 -17.54
C PHE A 133 -2.00 -8.99 -18.65
N ASN A 134 -1.92 -9.68 -19.80
CA ASN A 134 -1.06 -9.32 -20.93
C ASN A 134 -1.85 -8.72 -22.11
N THR A 135 -3.15 -8.49 -21.93
CA THR A 135 -4.05 -7.88 -22.92
C THR A 135 -4.25 -6.40 -22.56
#